data_AF-A0A535VY68-F1
#
_entry.id   AF-A0A535VY68-F1
#
_cell.length_a   1.000
_cell.length_b   1.000
_cell.length_c   1.000
_cell.angle_alpha   90.00
_cell.angle_beta   90.00
_cell.angle_gamma   90.00
#
_symmetry.space_group_name_H-M   'P 1'
#
loop_
_entity.id
_entity.type
_entity.pdbx_description
1 polymer ?
#
loop_
_entity_poly.entity_id
_entity_poly.type
_entity_poly.pdbx_seq_one_letter_code
_entity_poly.pdbx_strand_id
1 'polypeptide(L)'
;MNEGMGGSGLAADLAAAAESIRSAAAARDPWLADLPLAGIGWATVELDRATRELAEAGPFGAAPRDVALGASARRSSTGRGSPPAIVLLEPDAEGLLAAALARFGEGVRAVYLGPLDRADVDDTPRLGPPRPSPLGPARLVIGRPAWGPHALVLAGVAPRSRDD
;
A
#
# COMPACT_ATOMS: atom_id res chain seq x y z
N MET A 1 37.29 -5.30 7.83
CA MET A 1 36.14 -6.20 8.02
C MET A 1 34.91 -5.29 7.98
N ASN A 2 34.20 -5.29 6.85
CA ASN A 2 33.17 -4.30 6.55
C ASN A 2 31.99 -5.04 5.91
N GLU A 3 31.04 -5.48 6.73
CA GLU A 3 29.82 -6.15 6.28
C GLU A 3 28.66 -5.66 7.17
N GLY A 4 27.61 -5.08 6.57
CA GLY A 4 26.32 -4.90 7.25
C GLY A 4 25.55 -3.56 7.15
N MET A 5 25.89 -2.60 6.27
CA MET A 5 25.20 -1.28 6.22
C MET A 5 24.33 -1.01 4.97
N GLY A 6 23.97 -2.03 4.17
CA GLY A 6 23.15 -1.84 2.96
C GLY A 6 21.63 -1.83 3.23
N GLY A 7 21.12 -2.89 3.88
CA GLY A 7 19.68 -3.12 3.99
C GLY A 7 18.93 -2.22 4.98
N SER A 8 19.61 -1.52 5.90
CA SER A 8 18.95 -0.63 6.86
C SER A 8 18.50 0.70 6.25
N GLY A 9 19.14 1.16 5.17
CA GLY A 9 18.81 2.43 4.51
C GLY A 9 17.51 2.34 3.74
N LEU A 10 17.37 1.34 2.87
CA LEU A 10 16.17 1.17 2.03
C LEU A 10 14.89 1.00 2.87
N ALA A 11 14.94 0.17 3.91
CA ALA A 11 13.78 -0.02 4.78
C ALA A 11 13.38 1.27 5.51
N ALA A 12 14.35 2.06 5.97
CA ALA A 12 14.10 3.35 6.60
C ALA A 12 13.52 4.37 5.60
N ASP A 13 14.05 4.41 4.37
CA ASP A 13 13.58 5.31 3.31
C ASP A 13 12.14 4.98 2.89
N LEU A 14 11.82 3.69 2.73
CA LEU A 14 10.47 3.21 2.45
C LEU A 14 9.50 3.59 3.57
N ALA A 15 9.91 3.38 4.83
CA ALA A 15 9.09 3.73 6.00
C ALA A 15 8.86 5.25 6.10
N ALA A 16 9.89 6.06 5.88
CA ALA A 16 9.78 7.52 5.90
C ALA A 16 8.86 8.03 4.79
N ALA A 17 8.97 7.50 3.58
CA ALA A 17 8.11 7.86 2.47
C ALA A 17 6.65 7.43 2.72
N ALA A 18 6.43 6.25 3.27
CA ALA A 18 5.10 5.78 3.65
C ALA A 18 4.48 6.68 4.74
N GLU A 19 5.25 7.07 5.75
CA GLU A 19 4.77 7.96 6.80
C GLU A 19 4.44 9.35 6.24
N SER A 20 5.22 9.87 5.29
CA SER A 20 4.89 11.13 4.60
C SER A 20 3.53 11.06 3.89
N ILE A 21 3.25 9.98 3.17
CA ILE A 21 1.95 9.76 2.51
C ILE A 21 0.83 9.63 3.54
N ARG A 22 1.04 8.85 4.59
CA ARG A 22 0.05 8.65 5.66
C ARG A 22 -0.26 9.96 6.37
N SER A 23 0.75 10.74 6.74
CA SER A 23 0.59 12.06 7.34
C SER A 23 -0.17 13.03 6.43
N ALA A 24 0.11 13.04 5.13
CA ALA A 24 -0.64 13.86 4.16
C ALA A 24 -2.09 13.38 3.98
N ALA A 25 -2.35 12.08 4.12
CA ALA A 25 -3.70 11.54 4.16
C ALA A 25 -4.41 11.96 5.46
N ALA A 26 -3.79 11.74 6.62
CA ALA A 26 -4.33 12.06 7.94
C ALA A 26 -4.62 13.56 8.13
N ALA A 27 -3.87 14.45 7.48
CA ALA A 27 -4.12 15.89 7.53
C ALA A 27 -5.54 16.30 7.08
N ARG A 28 -6.21 15.48 6.25
CA ARG A 28 -7.61 15.70 5.84
C ARG A 28 -8.61 14.75 6.49
N ASP A 29 -8.15 13.56 6.87
CA ASP A 29 -8.98 12.50 7.46
C ASP A 29 -8.20 11.86 8.65
N PRO A 30 -8.25 12.48 9.86
CA PRO A 30 -7.33 12.17 10.97
C PRO A 30 -7.35 10.73 11.47
N TRP A 31 -8.48 10.03 11.37
CA TRP A 31 -8.64 8.63 11.78
C TRP A 31 -7.71 7.67 11.03
N LEU A 32 -7.15 8.06 9.88
CA LEU A 32 -6.13 7.29 9.16
C LEU A 32 -4.81 7.17 9.95
N ALA A 33 -4.55 8.11 10.86
CA ALA A 33 -3.37 8.08 11.73
C ALA A 33 -3.46 7.00 12.82
N ASP A 34 -4.66 6.47 13.11
CA ASP A 34 -4.84 5.45 14.14
C ASP A 34 -4.70 4.02 13.58
N LEU A 35 -4.81 3.88 12.26
CA LEU A 35 -4.72 2.57 11.59
C LEU A 35 -3.28 2.11 11.41
N PRO A 36 -2.95 0.84 11.72
CA PRO A 36 -1.60 0.33 11.57
C PRO A 36 -1.20 0.27 10.09
N LEU A 37 0.07 0.55 9.77
CA LEU A 37 0.57 0.42 8.41
C LEU A 37 0.69 -1.07 8.02
N ALA A 38 -0.16 -1.54 7.14
CA ALA A 38 -0.18 -2.92 6.66
C ALA A 38 0.75 -3.13 5.45
N GLY A 39 0.96 -2.10 4.63
CA GLY A 39 1.87 -2.17 3.50
C GLY A 39 2.18 -0.84 2.81
N ILE A 40 3.20 -0.88 1.96
CA ILE A 40 3.78 0.26 1.24
C ILE A 40 3.72 -0.06 -0.26
N GLY A 41 3.07 0.79 -1.04
CA GLY A 41 2.95 0.66 -2.49
C GLY A 41 4.03 1.47 -3.22
N TRP A 42 4.96 0.76 -3.85
CA TRP A 42 5.98 1.31 -4.75
C TRP A 42 5.49 1.30 -6.19
N ALA A 43 5.31 2.48 -6.78
CA ALA A 43 4.97 2.65 -8.18
C ALA A 43 6.22 2.48 -9.07
N THR A 44 6.10 1.70 -10.13
CA THR A 44 7.14 1.50 -11.15
C THR A 44 6.52 1.42 -12.54
N VAL A 45 7.32 1.58 -13.59
CA VAL A 45 6.88 1.32 -14.97
C VAL A 45 7.20 -0.12 -15.43
N GLU A 46 7.93 -0.90 -14.63
CA GLU A 46 8.39 -2.24 -15.03
C GLU A 46 8.61 -3.14 -13.79
N LEU A 47 7.72 -4.10 -13.55
CA LEU A 47 7.75 -4.96 -12.36
C LEU A 47 9.01 -5.82 -12.23
N ASP A 48 9.59 -6.33 -13.30
CA ASP A 48 10.79 -7.19 -13.23
C ASP A 48 12.02 -6.40 -12.81
N ARG A 49 12.22 -5.19 -13.34
CA ARG A 49 13.29 -4.29 -12.90
C ARG A 49 13.08 -3.89 -11.46
N ALA A 50 11.89 -3.45 -11.07
CA ALA A 50 11.63 -3.08 -9.68
C ALA A 50 11.86 -4.27 -8.73
N THR A 51 11.49 -5.49 -9.14
CA THR A 51 11.75 -6.71 -8.35
C THR A 51 13.25 -6.92 -8.11
N ARG A 52 14.10 -6.64 -9.11
CA ARG A 52 15.57 -6.73 -8.98
C ARG A 52 16.14 -5.59 -8.15
N GLU A 53 15.68 -4.36 -8.35
CA GLU A 53 16.17 -3.17 -7.63
C GLU A 53 15.81 -3.18 -6.15
N LEU A 54 14.62 -3.69 -5.81
CA LEU A 54 14.14 -3.77 -4.43
C LEU A 54 14.34 -5.15 -3.79
N ALA A 55 15.19 -6.02 -4.35
CA ALA A 55 15.38 -7.39 -3.85
C ALA A 55 15.77 -7.46 -2.35
N GLU A 56 16.43 -6.41 -1.82
CA GLU A 56 16.76 -6.27 -0.40
C GLU A 56 15.53 -6.17 0.51
N ALA A 57 14.40 -5.67 -0.01
CA ALA A 57 13.12 -5.60 0.70
C ALA A 57 12.43 -6.98 0.81
N GLY A 58 12.97 -8.01 0.18
CA GLY A 58 12.51 -9.38 0.24
C GLY A 58 12.11 -9.95 -1.12
N PRO A 59 11.86 -11.27 -1.21
CA PRO A 59 11.44 -11.88 -2.46
C PRO A 59 10.01 -11.46 -2.78
N PHE A 60 9.78 -11.06 -4.03
CA PHE A 60 8.47 -10.63 -4.52
C PHE A 60 7.78 -11.76 -5.28
N GLY A 61 6.56 -12.08 -4.86
CA GLY A 61 5.67 -13.03 -5.55
C GLY A 61 4.53 -12.32 -6.25
N ALA A 62 3.86 -13.06 -7.15
CA ALA A 62 2.61 -12.60 -7.75
C ALA A 62 1.56 -12.25 -6.69
N ALA A 63 0.82 -11.17 -6.89
CA ALA A 63 -0.27 -10.75 -6.02
C ALA A 63 -1.50 -10.36 -6.86
N PRO A 64 -2.72 -10.35 -6.26
CA PRO A 64 -3.89 -9.81 -6.93
C PRO A 64 -3.66 -8.36 -7.39
N ARG A 65 -4.24 -7.99 -8.53
CA ARG A 65 -4.26 -6.61 -9.06
C ARG A 65 -4.85 -5.65 -8.02
N ASP A 66 -4.30 -4.43 -7.93
CA ASP A 66 -4.94 -3.33 -7.23
C ASP A 66 -5.95 -2.64 -8.15
N VAL A 67 -7.21 -3.04 -8.02
CA VAL A 67 -8.29 -2.55 -8.89
C VAL A 67 -8.60 -1.08 -8.62
N ALA A 68 -8.41 -0.60 -7.40
CA ALA A 68 -8.70 0.79 -7.07
C ALA A 68 -7.64 1.75 -7.64
N LEU A 69 -6.38 1.32 -7.66
CA LEU A 69 -5.28 2.10 -8.23
C LEU A 69 -5.12 1.91 -9.75
N GLY A 70 -5.67 0.83 -10.31
CA GLY A 70 -5.46 0.46 -11.72
C GLY A 70 -4.04 -0.04 -11.94
N ALA A 71 -3.63 -1.03 -11.15
CA ALA A 71 -2.25 -1.50 -11.14
C ALA A 71 -2.11 -3.01 -11.00
N SER A 72 -1.28 -3.60 -11.85
CA SER A 72 -0.75 -4.95 -11.66
C SER A 72 0.27 -4.96 -10.52
N ALA A 73 0.32 -6.06 -9.76
CA ALA A 73 1.04 -6.07 -8.49
C ALA A 73 1.91 -7.30 -8.26
N ARG A 74 3.05 -7.05 -7.61
CA ARG A 74 3.83 -8.08 -6.89
C ARG A 74 3.97 -7.68 -5.44
N ARG A 75 4.08 -8.66 -4.56
CA ARG A 75 4.16 -8.42 -3.12
C ARG A 75 5.33 -9.17 -2.53
N SER A 76 6.09 -8.49 -1.68
CA SER A 76 7.10 -9.11 -0.84
C SER A 76 6.47 -10.21 0.02
N SER A 77 7.13 -11.36 0.15
CA SER A 77 6.73 -12.30 1.17
C SER A 77 7.12 -11.72 2.53
N THR A 78 6.15 -11.25 3.31
CA THR A 78 6.42 -11.04 4.72
C THR A 78 6.60 -12.41 5.36
N GLY A 79 7.73 -12.64 6.04
CA GLY A 79 7.79 -13.74 7.00
C GLY A 79 6.58 -13.65 7.92
N ARG A 80 6.01 -14.78 8.36
CA ARG A 80 4.80 -14.81 9.21
C ARG A 80 4.92 -13.76 10.33
N GLY A 81 4.24 -12.62 10.19
CA GLY A 81 3.98 -11.69 11.29
C GLY A 81 4.59 -10.29 11.28
N SER A 82 5.36 -9.82 10.28
CA SER A 82 5.85 -8.43 10.33
C SER A 82 5.38 -7.57 9.14
N PRO A 83 4.28 -6.81 9.27
CA PRO A 83 4.06 -5.64 8.42
C PRO A 83 5.17 -4.58 8.63
N PRO A 84 5.32 -3.62 7.70
CA PRO A 84 4.53 -3.48 6.48
C PRO A 84 5.04 -4.36 5.33
N ALA A 85 4.12 -4.93 4.54
CA ALA A 85 4.48 -5.58 3.29
C ALA A 85 4.82 -4.54 2.20
N ILE A 86 5.88 -4.76 1.43
CA ILE A 86 6.16 -3.98 0.22
C ILE A 86 5.36 -4.55 -0.95
N VAL A 87 4.66 -3.69 -1.67
CA VAL A 87 3.86 -3.99 -2.85
C VAL A 87 4.43 -3.20 -4.03
N LEU A 88 4.94 -3.89 -5.03
CA LEU A 88 5.33 -3.28 -6.30
C LEU A 88 4.09 -3.15 -7.17
N LEU A 89 3.91 -1.97 -7.75
CA LEU A 89 2.73 -1.61 -8.52
C LEU A 89 3.18 -1.06 -9.87
N GLU A 90 2.80 -1.75 -10.94
CA GLU A 90 2.94 -1.25 -12.30
C GLU A 90 1.56 -0.83 -12.80
N PRO A 91 1.41 0.40 -13.30
CA PRO A 91 0.14 0.88 -13.78
C PRO A 91 -0.26 0.03 -14.98
N ASP A 92 -1.56 -0.14 -15.16
CA ASP A 92 -2.05 -0.59 -16.45
C ASP A 92 -1.97 0.60 -17.45
N ALA A 93 -2.98 0.80 -18.31
CA ALA A 93 -2.96 1.95 -19.25
C ALA A 93 -3.51 3.26 -18.65
N GLU A 94 -4.51 3.16 -17.77
CA GLU A 94 -5.24 4.29 -17.20
C GLU A 94 -5.50 4.02 -15.71
N GLY A 95 -5.56 5.09 -14.91
CA GLY A 95 -5.88 4.97 -13.49
C GLY A 95 -5.12 5.95 -12.61
N LEU A 96 -5.36 5.83 -11.31
CA LEU A 96 -4.76 6.71 -10.31
C LEU A 96 -3.24 6.53 -10.24
N LEU A 97 -2.76 5.29 -10.36
CA LEU A 97 -1.33 5.03 -10.35
C LEU A 97 -0.63 5.62 -11.58
N ALA A 98 -1.24 5.53 -12.77
CA ALA A 98 -0.71 6.13 -13.98
C ALA A 98 -0.60 7.66 -13.84
N ALA A 99 -1.62 8.30 -13.26
CA ALA A 99 -1.59 9.74 -12.97
C ALA A 99 -0.48 10.11 -11.95
N ALA A 100 -0.29 9.30 -10.90
CA ALA A 100 0.76 9.51 -9.92
C ALA A 100 2.18 9.35 -10.53
N LEU A 101 2.38 8.33 -11.36
CA LEU A 101 3.65 8.09 -12.07
C LEU A 101 3.96 9.22 -13.06
N ALA A 102 2.98 9.67 -13.84
CA ALA A 102 3.17 10.77 -14.78
C ALA A 102 3.57 12.08 -14.07
N ARG A 103 3.07 12.30 -12.85
CA ARG A 103 3.31 13.51 -12.07
C ARG A 103 4.65 13.50 -11.32
N PHE A 104 5.02 12.36 -10.76
CA PHE A 104 6.09 12.28 -9.76
C PHE A 104 7.18 11.25 -10.09
N GLY A 105 7.02 10.46 -11.16
CA GLY A 105 7.88 9.31 -11.44
C GLY A 105 7.71 8.19 -10.41
N GLU A 106 8.60 7.21 -10.50
CA GLU A 106 8.63 5.99 -9.69
C GLU A 106 8.92 6.27 -8.20
N GLY A 107 8.59 5.30 -7.35
CA GLY A 107 8.78 5.38 -5.90
C GLY A 107 7.50 5.11 -5.12
N VAL A 108 7.54 5.36 -3.80
CA VAL A 108 6.39 5.14 -2.92
C VAL A 108 5.24 6.09 -3.27
N ARG A 109 4.06 5.56 -3.61
CA ARG A 109 2.87 6.33 -4.01
C ARG A 109 1.57 5.93 -3.32
N ALA A 110 1.57 4.80 -2.61
CA ALA A 110 0.40 4.33 -1.88
C ALA A 110 0.79 3.77 -0.51
N VAL A 111 -0.14 3.88 0.43
CA VAL A 111 -0.10 3.16 1.71
C VAL A 111 -1.33 2.31 1.87
N TYR A 112 -1.13 1.11 2.42
CA TYR A 112 -2.19 0.20 2.84
C TYR A 112 -2.26 0.23 4.36
N LEU A 113 -3.41 0.58 4.89
CA LEU A 113 -3.68 0.70 6.31
C LEU A 113 -4.52 -0.50 6.78
N GLY A 114 -4.36 -0.86 8.05
CA GLY A 114 -5.09 -1.94 8.70
C GLY A 114 -6.60 -1.74 8.65
N PRO A 115 -7.35 -2.79 9.01
CA PRO A 115 -8.80 -2.73 8.92
C PRO A 115 -9.39 -1.73 9.89
N LEU A 116 -10.38 -1.00 9.41
CA LEU A 116 -11.29 -0.26 10.27
C LEU A 116 -12.28 -1.24 10.91
N ASP A 117 -12.58 -1.07 12.19
CA ASP A 117 -13.60 -1.88 12.86
C ASP A 117 -14.96 -1.68 12.17
N ARG A 118 -15.72 -2.77 12.05
CA ARG A 118 -16.89 -2.89 11.18
C ARG A 118 -18.03 -1.94 11.58
N ALA A 119 -18.07 -1.50 12.84
CA ALA A 119 -19.06 -0.54 13.33
C ALA A 119 -18.88 0.87 12.74
N ASP A 120 -17.67 1.24 12.33
CA ASP A 120 -17.35 2.61 11.88
C ASP A 120 -17.42 2.78 10.35
N VAL A 121 -17.49 1.68 9.59
CA VAL A 121 -17.26 1.70 8.13
C VAL A 121 -18.37 2.39 7.34
N ASP A 122 -19.63 2.18 7.73
CA ASP A 122 -20.78 2.73 6.99
C ASP A 122 -20.95 4.25 7.21
N ASP A 123 -20.42 4.77 8.33
CA ASP A 123 -20.43 6.20 8.66
C ASP A 123 -19.10 6.91 8.36
N THR A 124 -18.07 6.19 7.90
CA THR A 124 -16.78 6.79 7.58
C THR A 124 -16.87 7.59 6.28
N PRO A 125 -16.77 8.93 6.33
CA PRO A 125 -16.85 9.74 5.12
C PRO A 125 -15.66 9.41 4.20
N ARG A 126 -15.91 9.41 2.89
CA ARG A 126 -14.89 9.33 1.83
C ARG A 126 -14.14 8.00 1.72
N LEU A 127 -14.81 6.89 2.00
CA LEU A 127 -14.36 5.57 1.56
C LEU A 127 -15.11 5.12 0.30
N GLY A 128 -14.37 4.66 -0.70
CA GLY A 128 -14.94 3.96 -1.85
C GLY A 128 -15.46 2.55 -1.49
N PRO A 129 -16.12 1.88 -2.44
CA PRO A 129 -16.51 0.48 -2.26
C PRO A 129 -15.27 -0.42 -2.12
N PRO A 130 -15.38 -1.57 -1.42
CA PRO A 130 -14.28 -2.53 -1.34
C PRO A 130 -13.97 -3.09 -2.73
N ARG A 131 -12.68 -3.14 -3.07
CA ARG A 131 -12.15 -3.65 -4.33
C ARG A 131 -11.05 -4.69 -4.05
N PRO A 132 -10.80 -5.65 -4.95
CA PRO A 132 -9.64 -6.52 -4.86
C PRO A 132 -8.32 -5.71 -4.78
N SER A 133 -7.41 -6.12 -3.90
CA SER A 133 -6.08 -5.51 -3.77
C SER A 133 -5.01 -6.54 -3.35
N PRO A 134 -3.71 -6.20 -3.46
CA PRO A 134 -2.58 -7.10 -3.19
C PRO A 134 -2.49 -7.63 -1.75
N LEU A 135 -3.12 -6.96 -0.78
CA LEU A 135 -3.13 -7.34 0.64
C LEU A 135 -4.48 -7.93 1.10
N GLY A 136 -5.41 -8.17 0.18
CA GLY A 136 -6.81 -8.51 0.47
C GLY A 136 -7.76 -7.41 -0.01
N PRO A 137 -9.07 -7.57 0.08
CA PRO A 137 -10.00 -6.50 -0.32
C PRO A 137 -9.70 -5.20 0.42
N ALA A 138 -9.70 -4.07 -0.28
CA ALA A 138 -9.38 -2.75 0.28
C ALA A 138 -10.31 -1.66 -0.26
N ARG A 139 -10.46 -0.58 0.50
CA ARG A 139 -11.25 0.60 0.15
C ARG A 139 -10.32 1.79 -0.04
N LEU A 140 -10.42 2.46 -1.18
CA LEU A 140 -9.69 3.69 -1.45
C LEU A 140 -10.29 4.86 -0.66
N VAL A 141 -9.44 5.68 -0.05
CA VAL A 141 -9.85 6.99 0.47
C VAL A 141 -10.07 7.94 -0.72
N ILE A 142 -11.31 8.34 -0.95
CA ILE A 142 -11.74 9.16 -2.10
C ILE A 142 -11.73 10.67 -1.78
N GLY A 143 -11.96 11.52 -2.79
CA GLY A 143 -11.93 12.98 -2.62
C GLY A 143 -10.51 13.59 -2.60
N ARG A 144 -9.52 12.83 -3.10
CA ARG A 144 -8.12 13.22 -3.28
C ARG A 144 -7.83 13.52 -4.76
N PRO A 145 -6.79 14.33 -5.07
CA PRO A 145 -6.31 14.47 -6.45
C PRO A 145 -6.00 13.13 -7.09
N ALA A 146 -6.15 13.04 -8.41
CA ALA A 146 -5.93 11.79 -9.15
C ALA A 146 -4.50 11.23 -8.99
N TRP A 147 -3.51 12.07 -8.69
CA TRP A 147 -2.11 11.70 -8.46
C TRP A 147 -1.76 11.46 -6.98
N GLY A 148 -2.73 11.45 -6.08
CA GLY A 148 -2.54 11.10 -4.66
C GLY A 148 -2.44 12.30 -3.70
N PRO A 149 -2.06 12.07 -2.42
CA PRO A 149 -1.61 10.79 -1.84
C PRO A 149 -2.68 9.70 -1.87
N HIS A 150 -2.28 8.46 -2.14
CA HIS A 150 -3.19 7.32 -2.14
C HIS A 150 -3.10 6.55 -0.81
N ALA A 151 -4.22 6.48 -0.09
CA ALA A 151 -4.39 5.66 1.09
C ALA A 151 -5.51 4.64 0.84
N LEU A 152 -5.24 3.38 1.14
CA LEU A 152 -6.19 2.28 1.07
C LEU A 152 -6.37 1.68 2.46
N VAL A 153 -7.61 1.42 2.85
CA VAL A 153 -7.96 0.77 4.12
C VAL A 153 -8.37 -0.66 3.82
N LEU A 154 -7.72 -1.64 4.46
CA LEU A 154 -8.09 -3.04 4.26
C LEU A 154 -9.51 -3.28 4.77
N ALA A 155 -10.31 -4.02 4.01
CA ALA A 155 -11.58 -4.51 4.52
C ALA A 155 -11.27 -5.55 5.60
N GLY A 156 -11.77 -5.35 6.82
CA GLY A 156 -11.60 -6.31 7.90
C GLY A 156 -11.97 -7.72 7.48
N VAL A 157 -11.05 -8.67 7.71
CA VAL A 157 -11.43 -10.07 7.85
C VAL A 157 -12.16 -10.13 9.18
N ALA A 158 -13.49 -10.31 9.17
CA ALA A 158 -14.16 -10.68 10.40
C ALA A 158 -13.38 -11.86 10.99
N PRO A 159 -12.98 -11.84 12.28
CA PRO A 159 -12.52 -13.07 12.90
C PRO A 159 -13.63 -14.08 12.67
N ARG A 160 -13.31 -15.19 11.99
CA ARG A 160 -14.23 -16.33 11.99
C ARG A 160 -14.28 -16.74 13.45
N SER A 161 -15.37 -16.42 14.13
CA SER A 161 -15.72 -17.08 15.38
C SER A 161 -15.63 -18.57 15.06
N ARG A 162 -14.62 -19.23 15.63
CA ARG A 162 -14.64 -20.67 15.74
C ARG A 162 -15.75 -20.90 16.78
N ASP A 163 -16.88 -21.41 16.33
CA ASP A 163 -17.83 -22.04 17.22
C ASP A 163 -17.06 -23.12 17.99
N ASP A 164 -17.01 -22.98 19.31
CA ASP A 164 -16.77 -24.06 20.27
C ASP A 164 -18.13 -24.47 20.85
#